data_AF-A0A9P6YXT2-F1
#
_entry.id   AF-A0A9P6YXT2-F1
#
_cell.length_a   1.000
_cell.length_b   1.000
_cell.length_c   1.000
_cell.angle_alpha   90.00
_cell.angle_beta   90.00
_cell.angle_gamma   90.00
#
_symmetry.space_group_name_H-M   'P 1'
#
loop_
_entity.id
_entity.type
_entity.pdbx_description
1 polymer ?
#
loop_
_entity_poly.entity_id
_entity_poly.type
_entity_poly.pdbx_seq_one_letter_code
_entity_poly.pdbx_strand_id
1 'polypeptide(L)'
;MFLNPRSTRAVFLKQLDSGLLLVTGPFKVNGVPLRRVNQAYVIATSTKIDLSSAKVDEKFNDAYFKKSAKTEKAFLEGEQKKAAFPESKAADQKALDKEILAAAAKDAYLVSYLKSTFSLRKGQFPHDMKF
;
A
#
# COMPACT_ATOMS: atom_id res chain seq x y z
N MET A 1 12.81 -12.49 -6.07
CA MET A 1 12.96 -11.33 -5.17
C MET A 1 11.64 -11.11 -4.44
N PHE A 2 11.49 -11.67 -3.24
CA PHE A 2 10.27 -11.54 -2.45
C PHE A 2 10.26 -10.15 -1.80
N LEU A 3 9.45 -9.24 -2.30
CA LEU A 3 9.19 -7.98 -1.61
C LEU A 3 8.52 -8.32 -0.26
N ASN A 4 9.25 -8.16 0.83
CA ASN A 4 8.74 -8.37 2.18
C ASN A 4 7.94 -7.11 2.58
N PRO A 5 6.60 -7.14 2.63
CA PRO A 5 5.78 -5.94 2.83
C PRO A 5 5.81 -5.40 4.27
N ARG A 6 6.64 -5.98 5.14
CA ARG A 6 6.63 -5.73 6.59
C ARG A 6 7.26 -4.40 7.00
N SER A 7 8.00 -3.75 6.11
CA SER A 7 8.74 -2.51 6.46
C SER A 7 8.76 -1.49 5.32
N THR A 8 7.83 -1.60 4.38
CA THR A 8 7.67 -0.66 3.28
C THR A 8 6.91 0.57 3.72
N ARG A 9 7.35 1.75 3.28
CA ARG A 9 6.61 2.99 3.43
C ARG A 9 5.51 3.05 2.38
N ALA A 10 4.35 3.56 2.74
CA ALA A 10 3.21 3.67 1.85
C ALA A 10 2.36 4.87 2.23
N VAL A 11 1.48 5.26 1.31
CA VAL A 11 0.62 6.42 1.43
C VAL A 11 -0.78 5.97 1.82
N PHE A 12 -1.33 6.60 2.85
CA PHE A 12 -2.70 6.40 3.28
C PHE A 12 -3.66 7.19 2.37
N LEU A 13 -4.74 6.55 1.94
CA LEU A 13 -5.75 7.17 1.08
C LEU A 13 -7.04 7.47 1.83
N LYS A 14 -7.69 6.42 2.37
CA LYS A 14 -9.01 6.49 3.01
C LYS A 14 -9.15 5.38 4.04
N GLN A 15 -9.96 5.61 5.07
CA GLN A 15 -10.44 4.56 5.97
C GLN A 15 -11.72 3.94 5.41
N LEU A 16 -11.78 2.62 5.33
CA LEU A 16 -12.97 1.89 4.91
C LEU A 16 -13.98 1.75 6.06
N ASP A 17 -15.24 1.45 5.74
CA ASP A 17 -16.31 1.30 6.74
C ASP A 17 -16.04 0.14 7.71
N SER A 18 -15.25 -0.85 7.29
CA SER A 18 -14.76 -1.93 8.16
C SER A 18 -13.72 -1.50 9.21
N GLY A 19 -13.27 -0.23 9.18
CA GLY A 19 -12.19 0.28 10.00
C GLY A 19 -10.78 -0.04 9.47
N LEU A 20 -10.68 -0.76 8.34
CA LEU A 20 -9.40 -1.03 7.67
C LEU A 20 -8.92 0.20 6.89
N LEU A 21 -7.59 0.38 6.83
CA LEU A 21 -6.98 1.47 6.09
C LEU A 21 -6.71 1.03 4.65
N LEU A 22 -7.14 1.84 3.69
CA LEU A 22 -6.76 1.73 2.30
C LEU A 22 -5.41 2.41 2.09
N VAL A 23 -4.42 1.62 1.72
CA VAL A 23 -3.03 2.04 1.58
C VAL A 23 -2.54 1.72 0.17
N THR A 24 -1.74 2.62 -0.40
CA THR A 24 -1.04 2.41 -1.67
C THR A 24 0.39 2.92 -1.56
N GLY A 25 1.34 2.18 -2.12
CA GLY A 25 2.65 2.75 -2.44
C GLY A 25 2.73 2.86 -3.95
N PRO A 26 3.28 3.92 -4.55
CA PRO A 26 3.45 3.97 -5.99
C PRO A 26 4.12 2.67 -6.48
N PHE A 27 3.40 1.85 -7.25
CA PHE A 27 3.80 0.46 -7.51
C PHE A 27 5.14 0.41 -8.24
N LYS A 28 5.39 1.43 -9.07
CA LYS A 28 6.67 1.66 -9.77
C LYS A 28 7.86 1.92 -8.83
N VAL A 29 7.62 2.48 -7.63
CA VAL A 29 8.69 2.87 -6.68
C VAL A 29 8.88 1.77 -5.63
N ASN A 30 7.77 1.31 -5.03
CA ASN A 30 7.81 0.46 -3.84
C ASN A 30 7.28 -0.95 -4.08
N GLY A 31 6.68 -1.25 -5.25
CA GLY A 31 6.06 -2.54 -5.53
C GLY A 31 4.89 -2.90 -4.61
N VAL A 32 4.33 -1.93 -3.86
CA VAL A 32 3.20 -2.14 -2.95
C VAL A 32 1.90 -1.82 -3.70
N PRO A 33 1.07 -2.81 -4.07
CA PRO A 33 -0.20 -2.54 -4.73
C PRO A 33 -1.22 -1.98 -3.73
N LEU A 34 -2.35 -1.50 -4.26
CA LEU A 34 -3.53 -1.14 -3.50
C LEU A 34 -3.90 -2.27 -2.53
N ARG A 35 -3.86 -1.99 -1.22
CA ARG A 35 -4.05 -3.01 -0.19
C ARG A 35 -4.78 -2.45 1.02
N ARG A 36 -5.60 -3.30 1.64
CA ARG A 36 -6.20 -3.06 2.96
C ARG A 36 -5.24 -3.49 4.07
N VAL A 37 -5.00 -2.62 5.05
CA VAL A 37 -4.14 -2.88 6.20
C VAL A 37 -4.87 -2.51 7.48
N ASN A 38 -4.69 -3.30 8.55
CA ASN A 38 -5.22 -2.96 9.87
C ASN A 38 -4.35 -1.88 10.52
N GLN A 39 -4.98 -0.85 11.08
CA GLN A 39 -4.34 0.29 11.75
C GLN A 39 -3.34 -0.13 12.83
N ALA A 40 -3.58 -1.23 13.55
CA ALA A 40 -2.68 -1.73 14.59
C ALA A 40 -1.28 -2.13 14.07
N TYR A 41 -1.13 -2.37 12.76
CA TYR A 41 0.14 -2.75 12.13
C TYR A 41 0.79 -1.61 11.33
N VAL A 42 0.29 -0.39 11.46
CA VAL A 42 0.79 0.78 10.74
C VAL A 42 1.37 1.79 11.73
N ILE A 43 2.56 2.30 11.43
CA ILE A 43 3.14 3.45 12.12
C ILE A 43 2.79 4.68 11.30
N ALA A 44 2.00 5.58 11.87
CA ALA A 44 1.71 6.87 11.23
C ALA A 44 2.95 7.76 11.36
N THR A 45 3.45 8.25 10.23
CA THR A 45 4.54 9.22 10.20
C THR A 45 4.01 10.65 10.11
N SER A 46 4.81 11.61 10.54
CA SER A 46 4.52 13.05 10.50
C SER A 46 4.50 13.64 9.08
N THR A 47 5.02 12.92 8.09
CA THR A 47 5.05 13.34 6.69
C THR A 47 3.65 13.32 6.07
N LYS A 48 3.18 14.47 5.59
CA LYS A 48 1.88 14.61 4.91
C LYS A 48 2.09 14.91 3.44
N ILE A 49 1.36 14.19 2.58
CA ILE A 49 1.28 14.49 1.15
C ILE A 49 -0.11 15.09 0.93
N ASP A 50 -0.15 16.29 0.36
CA ASP A 50 -1.43 16.88 -0.04
C ASP A 50 -1.94 16.17 -1.30
N LEU A 51 -3.00 15.39 -1.10
CA LEU A 51 -3.68 14.58 -2.12
C LEU A 51 -5.06 15.16 -2.46
N SER A 52 -5.30 16.45 -2.20
CA SER A 52 -6.60 17.11 -2.46
C SER A 52 -7.07 16.97 -3.92
N SER A 53 -6.15 16.78 -4.87
CA SER A 53 -6.47 16.55 -6.29
C SER A 53 -6.70 15.08 -6.65
N ALA A 54 -6.37 14.14 -5.76
CA ALA A 54 -6.44 12.72 -6.05
C ALA A 54 -7.83 12.18 -5.72
N LYS A 55 -8.60 11.83 -6.75
CA LYS A 55 -9.93 11.25 -6.59
C LYS A 55 -9.78 9.78 -6.24
N VAL A 56 -9.82 9.46 -4.95
CA VAL A 56 -9.99 8.07 -4.51
C VAL A 56 -11.43 7.67 -4.80
N ASP A 57 -11.65 7.01 -5.94
CA ASP A 57 -12.97 6.55 -6.37
C ASP A 57 -13.69 5.76 -5.27
N GLU A 58 -14.99 5.98 -5.09
CA GLU A 58 -15.83 5.27 -4.11
C GLU A 58 -15.92 3.76 -4.37
N LYS A 59 -15.53 3.33 -5.56
CA LYS A 59 -15.45 1.92 -5.97
C LYS A 59 -14.50 1.09 -5.09
N PHE A 60 -13.53 1.72 -4.43
CA PHE A 60 -12.59 1.03 -3.52
C PHE A 60 -13.22 0.78 -2.15
N ASN A 61 -14.16 -0.16 -2.09
CA ASN A 61 -14.81 -0.59 -0.87
C ASN A 61 -14.32 -1.98 -0.42
N ASP A 62 -14.78 -2.45 0.74
CA ASP A 62 -14.41 -3.77 1.26
C ASP A 62 -14.79 -4.94 0.33
N ALA A 63 -15.84 -4.77 -0.48
CA ALA A 63 -16.26 -5.76 -1.47
C ALA A 63 -15.27 -5.89 -2.63
N TYR A 64 -14.67 -4.78 -3.09
CA TYR A 64 -13.64 -4.77 -4.14
C TYR A 64 -12.40 -5.63 -3.80
N PHE A 65 -12.09 -5.73 -2.51
CA PHE A 65 -10.95 -6.49 -2.00
C PHE A 65 -11.33 -7.85 -1.40
N LYS A 66 -12.62 -8.22 -1.40
CA LYS A 66 -13.05 -9.54 -0.94
C LYS A 66 -12.47 -10.57 -1.91
N LYS A 67 -11.59 -11.44 -1.40
CA LYS A 67 -11.12 -12.58 -2.20
C LYS A 67 -12.34 -13.45 -2.49
N SER A 68 -12.58 -13.78 -3.76
CA SER A 68 -13.50 -14.85 -4.12
C SER A 68 -13.01 -16.11 -3.40
N ALA A 69 -13.84 -16.67 -2.52
CA ALA A 69 -13.53 -17.91 -1.83
C ALA A 69 -13.25 -18.97 -2.91
N LYS A 70 -11.99 -19.37 -3.07
CA LYS A 70 -11.68 -20.56 -3.85
C LYS A 70 -12.25 -21.74 -3.05
N THR A 71 -13.21 -22.43 -3.65
CA THR A 71 -13.75 -23.71 -3.19
C THR A 71 -12.61 -24.61 -2.71
N GLU A 72 -12.80 -25.25 -1.56
CA GLU A 72 -11.79 -25.96 -0.74
C GLU A 72 -10.98 -27.06 -1.48
N LYS A 73 -11.32 -27.40 -2.72
CA LYS A 73 -10.63 -28.43 -3.52
C LYS A 73 -9.26 -28.00 -4.05
N ALA A 74 -8.97 -26.70 -4.18
CA ALA A 74 -7.72 -26.21 -4.76
C ALA A 74 -6.57 -25.98 -3.74
N PHE A 75 -6.78 -26.31 -2.46
CA PHE A 75 -5.75 -26.18 -1.42
C PHE A 75 -4.91 -27.46 -1.26
N LEU A 76 -5.41 -28.61 -1.73
CA LEU A 76 -4.75 -29.92 -1.60
C LEU A 76 -3.79 -30.26 -2.74
N GLU A 77 -3.96 -29.68 -3.92
CA GLU A 77 -2.97 -29.77 -5.02
C GLU A 77 -2.10 -28.51 -4.97
N GLY A 78 -0.80 -28.66 -4.71
CA GLY A 78 0.17 -27.60 -4.40
C GLY A 78 0.41 -26.49 -5.43
N GLU A 79 -0.51 -26.26 -6.37
CA GLU A 79 -0.50 -25.13 -7.29
C GLU A 79 -1.27 -23.95 -6.70
N GLN A 80 -0.59 -23.17 -5.86
CA GLN A 80 -0.97 -21.79 -5.62
C GLN A 80 -0.76 -20.98 -6.91
N LYS A 81 -1.62 -21.18 -7.92
CA LYS A 81 -1.79 -20.23 -9.02
C LYS A 81 -2.23 -18.92 -8.39
N LYS A 82 -1.24 -18.02 -8.20
CA LYS A 82 -1.42 -16.60 -7.90
C LYS A 82 -2.55 -16.13 -8.79
N ALA A 83 -3.70 -15.83 -8.21
CA ALA A 83 -4.82 -15.31 -8.97
C ALA A 83 -4.29 -14.14 -9.79
N ALA A 84 -4.39 -14.23 -11.12
CA ALA A 84 -3.93 -13.19 -12.03
C ALA A 84 -4.48 -11.86 -11.52
N PHE A 85 -3.61 -10.86 -11.38
CA PHE A 85 -4.02 -9.54 -10.94
C PHE A 85 -5.02 -9.03 -11.99
N PRO A 86 -6.27 -8.73 -11.63
CA PRO A 86 -7.27 -8.33 -12.62
C PRO A 86 -6.75 -7.06 -13.32
N GLU A 87 -6.81 -7.01 -14.65
CA GLU A 87 -6.30 -5.88 -15.44
C GLU A 87 -6.94 -4.55 -15.02
N SER A 88 -8.21 -4.60 -14.59
CA SER A 88 -8.92 -3.48 -13.99
C SER A 88 -8.19 -2.90 -12.78
N LYS A 89 -7.67 -3.75 -11.87
CA LYS A 89 -6.92 -3.30 -10.69
C LYS A 89 -5.57 -2.67 -11.07
N ALA A 90 -4.95 -3.14 -12.16
CA ALA A 90 -3.71 -2.57 -12.67
C ALA A 90 -3.93 -1.20 -13.32
N ALA A 91 -5.05 -0.99 -14.02
CA ALA A 91 -5.41 0.32 -14.56
C ALA A 91 -5.71 1.33 -13.44
N ASP A 92 -6.51 0.92 -12.46
CA ASP A 92 -6.81 1.71 -11.26
C ASP A 92 -5.55 2.12 -10.51
N GLN A 93 -4.61 1.17 -10.33
CA GLN A 93 -3.32 1.44 -9.71
C GLN A 93 -2.52 2.49 -10.49
N LYS A 94 -2.45 2.38 -11.82
CA LYS A 94 -1.68 3.32 -12.65
C LYS A 94 -2.23 4.74 -12.59
N ALA A 95 -3.55 4.90 -12.51
CA ALA A 95 -4.19 6.20 -12.37
C ALA A 95 -3.81 6.88 -11.06
N LEU A 96 -3.97 6.18 -9.93
CA LEU A 96 -3.60 6.67 -8.60
C LEU A 96 -2.09 6.92 -8.46
N ASP A 97 -1.26 6.01 -8.98
CA ASP A 97 0.19 6.13 -8.95
C ASP A 97 0.66 7.41 -9.65
N LYS A 98 0.00 7.81 -10.75
CA LYS A 98 0.36 9.03 -11.50
C LYS A 98 0.14 10.28 -10.65
N GLU A 99 -0.98 10.35 -9.95
CA GLU A 99 -1.34 11.48 -9.09
C GLU A 99 -0.43 11.55 -7.86
N ILE A 100 -0.18 10.42 -7.20
CA ILE A 100 0.70 10.35 -6.03
C ILE A 100 2.15 10.67 -6.41
N LEU A 101 2.63 10.20 -7.56
CA LEU A 101 3.97 10.55 -8.04
C LEU A 101 4.08 12.03 -8.40
N ALA A 102 3.04 12.64 -8.98
CA ALA A 102 3.03 14.08 -9.24
C ALA A 102 3.06 14.89 -7.94
N ALA A 103 2.33 14.46 -6.90
CA ALA A 103 2.37 15.08 -5.58
C ALA A 103 3.72 14.85 -4.87
N ALA A 104 4.25 13.64 -4.91
CA ALA A 104 5.53 13.28 -4.29
C ALA A 104 6.73 13.91 -4.98
N ALA A 105 6.65 14.19 -6.29
CA ALA A 105 7.72 14.87 -7.03
C ALA A 105 7.90 16.34 -6.65
N LYS A 106 6.91 16.94 -5.96
CA LYS A 106 7.06 18.30 -5.39
C LYS A 106 8.16 18.35 -4.32
N ASP A 107 8.37 17.24 -3.60
CA ASP A 107 9.46 17.09 -2.65
C ASP A 107 10.56 16.19 -3.22
N ALA A 108 11.76 16.75 -3.38
CA ALA A 108 12.88 16.06 -4.01
C ALA A 108 13.25 14.72 -3.35
N TYR A 109 13.00 14.57 -2.05
CA TYR A 109 13.38 13.39 -1.28
C TYR A 109 12.25 12.40 -1.04
N LEU A 110 10.99 12.73 -1.36
CA LEU A 110 9.83 11.92 -0.97
C LEU A 110 9.76 10.61 -1.74
N VAL A 111 10.13 10.64 -3.03
CA VAL A 111 10.22 9.42 -3.85
C VAL A 111 11.28 8.45 -3.32
N SER A 112 12.45 8.98 -2.94
CA SER A 112 13.52 8.19 -2.32
C SER A 112 13.12 7.68 -0.93
N TYR A 113 12.43 8.51 -0.15
CA TYR A 113 11.87 8.16 1.15
C TYR A 113 10.90 6.98 1.03
N LEU A 114 9.96 7.03 0.07
CA LEU A 114 9.02 5.95 -0.20
C LEU A 114 9.76 4.67 -0.62
N LYS A 115 10.74 4.77 -1.53
CA LYS A 115 11.50 3.60 -2.03
C LYS A 115 12.24 2.84 -0.92
N SER A 116 12.72 3.55 0.09
CA SER A 116 13.49 2.95 1.17
C SER A 116 12.61 2.19 2.17
N THR A 117 13.15 1.09 2.69
CA THR A 117 12.50 0.31 3.75
C THR A 117 12.88 0.85 5.13
N PHE A 118 11.93 0.81 6.06
CA PHE A 118 12.21 1.10 7.46
C PHE A 118 12.97 -0.06 8.10
N SER A 119 14.04 0.24 8.83
CA SER A 119 14.76 -0.75 9.63
C SER A 119 15.39 -0.04 10.83
N LEU A 120 15.46 -0.75 11.95
CA LEU A 120 16.17 -0.29 13.14
C LEU A 120 17.63 -0.73 13.03
N ARG A 121 18.55 0.20 13.26
CA ARG A 121 19.99 -0.09 13.37
C ARG A 121 20.41 -0.14 14.84
N LYS A 122 21.62 -0.62 15.09
CA LYS A 122 22.20 -0.60 16.45
C LYS A 122 22.24 0.85 16.95
N GLY A 123 21.72 1.09 18.15
CA GLY A 123 21.64 2.42 18.78
C GLY A 123 20.41 3.25 18.40
N GLN A 124 19.48 2.69 17.61
CA GLN A 124 18.22 3.33 17.27
C GLN A 124 17.08 2.75 18.12
N PHE A 125 16.55 3.55 19.04
CA PHE A 125 15.50 3.13 19.97
C PHE A 125 14.13 3.69 19.56
N PRO A 126 13.10 2.84 19.34
CA PRO A 126 11.79 3.31 18.88
C PRO A 126 11.09 4.30 19.81
N HIS A 127 11.35 4.25 21.11
CA HIS A 127 10.76 5.16 22.09
C HIS A 127 11.34 6.59 22.02
N ASP A 128 12.56 6.73 21.49
CA ASP A 128 13.20 8.03 21.27
C ASP A 128 12.93 8.59 19.86
N MET A 129 12.39 7.77 18.95
CA MET A 129 12.09 8.19 17.59
C MET A 129 10.78 8.96 17.52
N LYS A 130 10.81 10.04 16.73
CA LYS A 130 9.60 10.74 16.28
C LYS A 130 9.28 10.26 14.88
N PHE A 131 8.12 9.63 14.74
CA PHE A 131 7.60 9.15 13.46
C PHE A 131 6.83 10.26 12.75
#